data_AF-A0A662TQB5-F1
#
_entry.id   AF-A0A662TQB5-F1
#
_cell.length_a   1.000
_cell.length_b   1.000
_cell.length_c   1.000
_cell.angle_alpha   90.00
_cell.angle_beta   90.00
_cell.angle_gamma   90.00
#
_symmetry.space_group_name_H-M   'P 1'
#
loop_
_entity.id
_entity.type
_entity.pdbx_description
1 polymer ?
#
loop_
_entity_poly.entity_id
_entity_poly.type
_entity_poly.pdbx_seq_one_letter_code
_entity_poly.pdbx_strand_id
1 'polypeptide(L)'
;MRGLSVSGRTGAYGYILYGWEDSFGNGATTRDKVFGRAQRITGVTRRENPEPIYELYQRTVDDWWLRNFEGRVTLEWLLANPWIFKAVMGSVSTTGSSPYTHTFTKAKSLVSIEIENGFEGANGNVVRYFRGAVVDTLTLTATVGDAIRVRSDIMYFKETLGTTLGTPTIDSFEPFTFAHATLELPDGTVLAEVQTFELTIANNVLGLFGLGSRYAVGAIPRALDLSGRITITMKDATLLGYLGEEQDDIEFKVTNGETGTDERTITFKGTGVMIGEHGTSMEPNELVLEDLAFRIRELTIEAINNTSSVP
;
A
#
# COMPACT_ATOMS: atom_id res chain seq x y z
N MET A 1 4.43 27.66 -34.58
CA MET A 1 3.29 26.92 -34.00
C MET A 1 3.45 25.44 -34.36
N ARG A 2 3.88 24.60 -33.41
CA ARG A 2 3.97 23.16 -33.63
C ARG A 2 2.57 22.59 -33.39
N GLY A 3 1.90 22.15 -34.46
CA GLY A 3 0.60 21.50 -34.37
C GLY A 3 0.73 20.19 -33.60
N LEU A 4 0.34 20.21 -32.32
CA LEU A 4 0.11 19.02 -31.53
C LEU A 4 -1.20 18.40 -32.02
N SER A 5 -1.17 17.61 -33.10
CA SER A 5 -2.28 16.70 -33.37
C SER A 5 -2.19 15.59 -32.32
N VAL A 6 -3.04 15.65 -31.30
CA VAL A 6 -3.12 14.63 -30.26
C VAL A 6 -4.44 13.91 -30.42
N SER A 7 -4.41 12.75 -31.06
CA SER A 7 -5.45 11.76 -30.79
C SER A 7 -5.22 11.27 -29.36
N GLY A 8 -6.19 11.47 -28.47
CA GLY A 8 -6.10 10.99 -27.09
C GLY A 8 -6.01 9.46 -27.06
N ARG A 9 -5.12 8.91 -26.23
CA ARG A 9 -5.01 7.47 -25.99
C ARG A 9 -5.62 7.12 -24.62
N THR A 10 -6.14 5.91 -24.49
CA THR A 10 -6.77 5.41 -23.26
C THR A 10 -5.74 4.78 -22.31
N GLY A 11 -6.11 4.53 -21.06
CA GLY A 11 -5.25 3.84 -20.08
C GLY A 11 -4.82 2.43 -20.47
N ALA A 12 -5.39 1.83 -21.52
CA ALA A 12 -4.99 0.53 -22.06
C ALA A 12 -3.54 0.49 -22.60
N TYR A 13 -2.96 1.67 -22.85
CA TYR A 13 -1.56 1.84 -23.31
C TYR A 13 -0.61 2.20 -22.16
N GLY A 14 -1.09 2.19 -20.92
CA GLY A 14 -0.33 2.49 -19.72
C GLY A 14 0.02 1.24 -18.93
N TYR A 15 1.07 1.32 -18.14
CA TYR A 15 1.41 0.31 -17.14
C TYR A 15 2.11 0.95 -15.94
N ILE A 16 2.19 0.16 -14.87
CA ILE A 16 3.00 0.47 -13.72
C ILE A 16 3.76 -0.77 -13.26
N LEU A 17 5.03 -0.59 -12.96
CA LEU A 17 5.92 -1.64 -12.43
C LEU A 17 6.71 -1.04 -11.28
N TYR A 18 7.26 -1.90 -10.42
CA TYR A 18 8.23 -1.49 -9.43
C TYR A 18 9.44 -2.41 -9.39
N GLY A 19 10.50 -1.90 -8.78
CA GLY A 19 11.72 -2.64 -8.48
C GLY A 19 12.25 -2.25 -7.10
N TRP A 20 13.00 -3.15 -6.47
CA TRP A 20 13.71 -2.83 -5.23
C TRP A 20 14.94 -1.99 -5.53
N GLU A 21 15.15 -0.92 -4.76
CA GLU A 21 16.41 -0.17 -4.83
C GLU A 21 17.44 -0.79 -3.87
N ASP A 22 18.68 -0.98 -4.34
CA ASP A 22 19.81 -1.36 -3.48
C ASP A 22 20.24 -0.18 -2.59
N SER A 23 19.98 1.04 -3.06
CA SER A 23 20.27 2.29 -2.36
C SER A 23 19.24 3.36 -2.70
N PHE A 24 18.80 4.08 -1.67
CA PHE A 24 17.74 5.06 -1.77
C PHE A 24 17.99 6.10 -2.87
N GLY A 25 17.03 6.24 -3.79
CA GLY A 25 17.03 7.31 -4.80
C GLY A 25 17.97 7.07 -6.00
N ASN A 26 18.68 5.94 -6.05
CA ASN A 26 19.58 5.60 -7.16
C ASN A 26 18.86 4.87 -8.30
N GLY A 27 17.64 4.36 -8.05
CA GLY A 27 16.90 3.53 -8.98
C GLY A 27 17.18 2.03 -8.78
N ALA A 28 16.24 1.22 -9.21
CA ALA A 28 16.30 -0.23 -9.20
C ALA A 28 17.06 -0.74 -10.44
N THR A 29 17.78 -1.85 -10.25
CA THR A 29 18.47 -2.57 -11.33
C THR A 29 17.48 -3.22 -12.29
N THR A 30 16.38 -3.76 -11.76
CA THR A 30 15.27 -4.36 -12.53
C THR A 30 13.93 -3.80 -12.05
N ARG A 31 12.94 -3.75 -12.95
CA ARG A 31 11.57 -3.22 -12.70
C ARG A 31 10.55 -4.21 -13.22
N ASP A 32 10.59 -5.42 -12.66
CA ASP A 32 9.84 -6.58 -13.13
C ASP A 32 8.63 -6.92 -12.25
N LYS A 33 8.40 -6.17 -11.17
CA LYS A 33 7.41 -6.48 -10.14
C LYS A 33 6.11 -5.74 -10.34
N VAL A 34 5.05 -6.41 -9.91
CA VAL A 34 3.66 -5.99 -10.03
C VAL A 34 3.02 -5.90 -8.65
N PHE A 35 2.19 -4.89 -8.43
CA PHE A 35 1.50 -4.69 -7.14
C PHE A 35 0.39 -5.74 -6.91
N GLY A 36 -0.23 -6.18 -7.99
CA GLY A 36 -1.35 -7.13 -8.00
C GLY A 36 -2.13 -7.05 -9.31
N ARG A 37 -3.44 -7.30 -9.27
CA ARG A 37 -4.33 -7.24 -10.46
C ARG A 37 -5.10 -5.91 -10.51
N ALA A 38 -5.58 -5.55 -11.71
CA ALA A 38 -6.40 -4.36 -11.96
C ALA A 38 -5.82 -3.07 -11.35
N GLN A 39 -4.51 -2.88 -11.54
CA GLN A 39 -3.77 -1.74 -10.99
C GLN A 39 -4.25 -0.44 -11.64
N ARG A 40 -4.45 0.59 -10.81
CA ARG A 40 -4.79 1.93 -11.26
C ARG A 40 -4.00 2.97 -10.48
N ILE A 41 -3.48 3.96 -11.20
CA ILE A 41 -2.91 5.16 -10.61
C ILE A 41 -4.06 6.16 -10.42
N THR A 42 -4.41 6.45 -9.18
CA THR A 42 -5.49 7.40 -8.87
C THR A 42 -4.99 8.83 -8.71
N GLY A 43 -3.68 9.01 -8.49
CA GLY A 43 -3.05 10.32 -8.46
C GLY A 43 -1.53 10.25 -8.58
N VAL A 44 -0.95 11.23 -9.28
CA VAL A 44 0.48 11.53 -9.21
C VAL A 44 0.64 13.02 -8.97
N THR A 45 1.29 13.38 -7.88
CA THR A 45 1.64 14.76 -7.55
C THR A 45 3.14 14.92 -7.60
N ARG A 46 3.56 16.10 -8.06
CA ARG A 46 4.96 16.50 -8.16
C ARG A 46 5.07 17.90 -7.57
N ARG A 47 5.82 18.06 -6.49
CA ARG A 47 5.94 19.31 -5.76
C ARG A 47 7.36 19.87 -5.90
N GLU A 48 7.47 20.90 -6.72
CA GLU A 48 8.74 21.57 -7.05
C GLU A 48 9.12 22.70 -6.09
N ASN A 49 8.14 23.19 -5.31
CA ASN A 49 8.29 24.26 -4.30
C ASN A 49 9.11 25.48 -4.78
N PRO A 50 8.70 26.18 -5.83
CA PRO A 50 9.34 27.42 -6.24
C PRO A 50 9.06 28.55 -5.23
N GLU A 51 10.08 29.36 -4.93
CA GLU A 51 9.97 30.58 -4.15
C GLU A 51 10.51 31.76 -4.96
N PRO A 52 9.77 32.88 -5.03
CA PRO A 52 10.17 34.04 -5.81
C PRO A 52 11.28 34.83 -5.12
N ILE A 53 12.21 35.32 -5.93
CA ILE A 53 13.22 36.32 -5.54
C ILE A 53 12.76 37.68 -6.05
N TYR A 54 12.81 38.68 -5.18
CA TYR A 54 12.50 40.07 -5.49
C TYR A 54 13.75 40.93 -5.32
N GLU A 55 14.04 41.77 -6.31
CA GLU A 55 15.10 42.77 -6.22
C GLU A 55 14.55 44.13 -5.78
N LEU A 56 15.41 44.96 -5.18
CA LEU A 56 15.07 46.34 -4.87
C LEU A 56 14.75 47.10 -6.17
N TYR A 57 13.78 48.02 -6.11
CA TYR A 57 13.30 48.81 -7.26
C TYR A 57 12.47 48.04 -8.30
N GLN A 58 12.22 46.75 -8.10
CA GLN A 58 11.32 45.97 -8.95
C GLN A 58 10.03 45.58 -8.20
N ARG A 59 8.92 45.49 -8.94
CA ARG A 59 7.63 44.98 -8.41
C ARG A 59 7.34 43.54 -8.88
N THR A 60 8.07 43.09 -9.89
CA THR A 60 7.92 41.76 -10.50
C THR A 60 8.90 40.77 -9.86
N VAL A 61 8.59 39.48 -9.98
CA VAL A 61 9.53 38.41 -9.62
C VAL A 61 10.68 38.44 -10.62
N ASP A 62 11.90 38.48 -10.12
CA ASP A 62 13.12 38.48 -10.94
C ASP A 62 13.55 37.05 -11.28
N ASP A 63 13.59 36.18 -10.26
CA ASP A 63 13.98 34.78 -10.42
C ASP A 63 13.21 33.84 -9.46
N TRP A 64 13.32 32.54 -9.71
CA TRP A 64 12.76 31.47 -8.88
C TRP A 64 13.87 30.60 -8.32
N TRP A 65 13.85 30.35 -7.02
CA TRP A 65 14.65 29.27 -6.46
C TRP A 65 13.75 28.11 -6.03
N LEU A 66 14.21 26.89 -6.25
CA LEU A 66 13.46 25.68 -5.95
C LEU A 66 13.88 25.12 -4.60
N ARG A 67 12.90 24.95 -3.70
CA ARG A 67 13.11 24.25 -2.44
C ARG A 67 13.11 22.73 -2.67
N ASN A 68 13.05 22.00 -1.56
CA ASN A 68 13.01 20.54 -1.53
C ASN A 68 11.93 19.98 -2.47
N PHE A 69 12.32 18.94 -3.20
CA PHE A 69 11.44 18.17 -4.06
C PHE A 69 10.76 17.06 -3.28
N GLU A 70 9.44 16.94 -3.44
CA GLU A 70 8.66 15.83 -2.92
C GLU A 70 7.57 15.46 -3.94
N GLY A 71 7.28 14.17 -4.07
CA GLY A 71 6.18 13.69 -4.89
C GLY A 71 5.42 12.59 -4.17
N ARG A 72 4.16 12.40 -4.58
CA ARG A 72 3.32 11.29 -4.11
C ARG A 72 2.65 10.61 -5.29
N VAL A 73 2.65 9.29 -5.28
CA VAL A 73 1.86 8.45 -6.17
C VAL A 73 0.87 7.66 -5.33
N THR A 74 -0.41 7.72 -5.71
CA THR A 74 -1.47 6.96 -5.09
C THR A 74 -1.89 5.85 -6.05
N LEU A 75 -1.85 4.62 -5.54
CA LEU A 75 -2.12 3.40 -6.29
C LEU A 75 -3.27 2.63 -5.66
N GLU A 76 -4.07 1.99 -6.50
CA GLU A 76 -5.09 1.04 -6.06
C GLU A 76 -5.04 -0.23 -6.91
N TRP A 77 -5.19 -1.39 -6.29
CA TRP A 77 -5.15 -2.69 -6.97
C TRP A 77 -5.93 -3.75 -6.18
N LEU A 78 -6.14 -4.91 -6.81
CA LEU A 78 -6.65 -6.11 -6.14
C LEU A 78 -5.49 -6.94 -5.61
N LEU A 79 -5.56 -7.32 -4.33
CA LEU A 79 -4.52 -8.10 -3.66
C LEU A 79 -4.42 -9.49 -4.31
N ALA A 80 -3.30 -9.78 -4.95
CA ALA A 80 -3.03 -11.08 -5.60
C ALA A 80 -1.70 -11.71 -5.16
N ASN A 81 -0.73 -10.88 -4.75
CA ASN A 81 0.55 -11.30 -4.22
C ASN A 81 0.92 -10.49 -2.96
N PRO A 82 1.83 -11.01 -2.10
CA PRO A 82 2.18 -10.36 -0.83
C PRO A 82 3.42 -9.45 -0.91
N TRP A 83 4.07 -9.32 -2.07
CA TRP A 83 5.44 -8.81 -2.15
C TRP A 83 5.58 -7.34 -1.73
N ILE A 84 4.53 -6.55 -1.94
CA ILE A 84 4.48 -5.15 -1.51
C ILE A 84 4.62 -4.97 0.01
N PHE A 85 4.26 -5.98 0.81
CA PHE A 85 4.37 -5.89 2.26
C PHE A 85 5.83 -5.79 2.73
N LYS A 86 6.82 -6.20 1.92
CA LYS A 86 8.23 -5.92 2.19
C LYS A 86 8.52 -4.41 2.16
N ALA A 87 7.92 -3.66 1.25
CA ALA A 87 8.07 -2.20 1.18
C ALA A 87 7.37 -1.51 2.36
N VAL A 88 6.25 -2.08 2.82
CA VAL A 88 5.40 -1.52 3.89
C VAL A 88 6.02 -1.78 5.27
N MET A 89 6.44 -3.02 5.53
CA MET A 89 6.92 -3.46 6.84
C MET A 89 8.44 -3.33 6.98
N GLY A 90 9.19 -3.37 5.86
CA GLY A 90 10.64 -3.17 5.80
C GLY A 90 11.50 -4.42 6.00
N SER A 91 10.94 -5.53 6.47
CA SER A 91 11.65 -6.81 6.61
C SER A 91 10.79 -7.98 6.17
N VAL A 92 11.44 -9.03 5.66
CA VAL A 92 10.81 -10.31 5.32
C VAL A 92 11.76 -11.47 5.58
N SER A 93 11.28 -12.54 6.20
CA SER A 93 11.98 -13.80 6.37
C SER A 93 11.21 -14.94 5.72
N THR A 94 11.90 -15.82 5.00
CA THR A 94 11.29 -17.01 4.38
C THR A 94 11.73 -18.27 5.10
N THR A 95 10.79 -19.14 5.46
CA THR A 95 11.04 -20.44 6.09
C THR A 95 10.22 -21.55 5.44
N GLY A 96 10.54 -22.80 5.77
CA GLY A 96 9.78 -23.97 5.33
C GLY A 96 10.26 -24.56 4.00
N SER A 97 9.53 -25.58 3.54
CA SER A 97 9.75 -26.27 2.28
C SER A 97 8.41 -26.55 1.62
N SER A 98 8.12 -25.85 0.52
CA SER A 98 6.93 -25.96 -0.36
C SER A 98 5.62 -26.47 0.30
N PRO A 99 4.66 -25.60 0.64
CA PRO A 99 4.70 -24.15 0.43
C PRO A 99 5.66 -23.44 1.42
N TYR A 100 6.18 -22.29 1.00
CA TYR A 100 7.06 -21.45 1.81
C TYR A 100 6.24 -20.46 2.63
N THR A 101 6.69 -20.16 3.84
CA THR A 101 6.12 -19.11 4.69
C THR A 101 7.01 -17.89 4.66
N HIS A 102 6.45 -16.75 4.24
CA HIS A 102 7.07 -15.44 4.27
C HIS A 102 6.48 -14.61 5.40
N THR A 103 7.29 -14.27 6.40
CA THR A 103 6.88 -13.44 7.53
C THR A 103 7.43 -12.03 7.35
N PHE A 104 6.52 -11.06 7.17
CA PHE A 104 6.83 -9.64 7.09
C PHE A 104 6.68 -9.01 8.48
N THR A 105 7.73 -8.35 8.94
CA THR A 105 7.81 -7.76 10.27
C THR A 105 8.25 -6.31 10.19
N LYS A 106 7.81 -5.52 11.18
CA LYS A 106 8.18 -4.10 11.29
C LYS A 106 9.70 -3.94 11.43
N ALA A 107 10.30 -3.16 10.53
CA ALA A 107 11.71 -2.79 10.58
C ALA A 107 11.86 -1.28 10.87
N LYS A 108 13.02 -0.90 11.45
CA LYS A 108 13.34 0.51 11.72
C LYS A 108 13.59 1.32 10.45
N SER A 109 14.00 0.65 9.38
CA SER A 109 14.25 1.23 8.07
C SER A 109 13.33 0.54 7.07
N LEU A 110 12.66 1.33 6.24
CA LEU A 110 11.82 0.80 5.16
C LEU A 110 12.67 0.55 3.91
N VAL A 111 12.22 -0.40 3.10
CA VAL A 111 12.84 -0.69 1.80
C VAL A 111 12.31 0.31 0.79
N SER A 112 13.20 1.05 0.12
CA SER A 112 12.81 1.93 -0.98
C SER A 112 12.65 1.15 -2.28
N ILE A 113 11.70 1.62 -3.09
CA ILE A 113 11.40 1.08 -4.41
C ILE A 113 11.58 2.17 -5.46
N GLU A 114 11.80 1.75 -6.70
CA GLU A 114 11.59 2.61 -7.85
C GLU A 114 10.32 2.17 -8.56
N ILE A 115 9.44 3.14 -8.84
CA ILE A 115 8.20 2.91 -9.59
C ILE A 115 8.39 3.43 -11.00
N GLU A 116 8.16 2.58 -11.99
CA GLU A 116 8.08 2.97 -13.40
C GLU A 116 6.62 3.12 -13.80
N ASN A 117 6.26 4.31 -14.26
CA ASN A 117 4.98 4.61 -14.86
C ASN A 117 5.21 4.92 -16.34
N GLY A 118 4.73 4.02 -17.20
CA GLY A 118 4.88 4.15 -18.65
C GLY A 118 3.53 4.30 -19.34
N PHE A 119 3.50 5.12 -20.37
CA PHE A 119 2.35 5.32 -21.23
C PHE A 119 2.81 5.51 -22.68
N GLU A 120 2.31 4.67 -23.58
CA GLU A 120 2.55 4.85 -25.02
C GLU A 120 1.71 6.03 -25.52
N GLY A 121 2.32 7.20 -25.70
CA GLY A 121 1.66 8.39 -26.22
C GLY A 121 1.59 8.38 -27.75
N ALA A 122 0.70 9.21 -28.31
CA ALA A 122 0.50 9.29 -29.75
C ALA A 122 1.75 9.76 -30.53
N ASN A 123 2.61 10.55 -29.90
CA ASN A 123 3.80 11.15 -30.51
C ASN A 123 5.11 10.76 -29.79
N GLY A 124 5.07 9.66 -29.02
CA GLY A 124 6.21 9.17 -28.25
C GLY A 124 5.81 8.64 -26.88
N ASN A 125 6.69 7.82 -26.31
CA ASN A 125 6.50 7.22 -25.00
C ASN A 125 6.66 8.26 -23.90
N VAL A 126 5.80 8.19 -22.89
CA VAL A 126 5.94 8.92 -21.64
C VAL A 126 6.32 7.91 -20.58
N VAL A 127 7.58 7.95 -20.12
CA VAL A 127 8.08 7.05 -19.08
C VAL A 127 8.65 7.87 -17.95
N ARG A 128 8.14 7.63 -16.74
CA ARG A 128 8.51 8.34 -15.52
C ARG A 128 9.01 7.32 -14.51
N TYR A 129 10.16 7.60 -13.92
CA TYR A 129 10.74 6.82 -12.85
C TYR A 129 10.66 7.61 -11.54
N PHE A 130 9.93 7.07 -10.57
CA PHE A 130 9.82 7.61 -9.22
C PHE A 130 10.79 6.85 -8.31
N ARG A 131 11.91 7.48 -7.98
CA ARG A 131 13.02 6.89 -7.21
C ARG A 131 12.98 7.30 -5.75
N GLY A 132 13.60 6.48 -4.90
CA GLY A 132 13.51 6.66 -3.44
C GLY A 132 12.06 6.57 -2.97
N ALA A 133 11.23 5.77 -3.65
CA ALA A 133 9.82 5.70 -3.33
C ALA A 133 9.62 4.81 -2.10
N VAL A 134 8.86 5.30 -1.11
CA VAL A 134 8.63 4.61 0.17
C VAL A 134 7.15 4.68 0.50
N VAL A 135 6.58 3.55 0.95
CA VAL A 135 5.17 3.44 1.30
C VAL A 135 4.89 4.22 2.58
N ASP A 136 4.07 5.26 2.46
CA ASP A 136 3.67 6.13 3.57
C ASP A 136 2.43 5.56 4.27
N THR A 137 1.44 5.12 3.49
CA THR A 137 0.24 4.47 3.99
C THR A 137 -0.20 3.34 3.06
N LEU A 138 -0.69 2.25 3.64
CA LEU A 138 -1.38 1.18 2.96
C LEU A 138 -2.71 0.91 3.68
N THR A 139 -3.80 0.91 2.93
CA THR A 139 -5.13 0.54 3.41
C THR A 139 -5.60 -0.67 2.64
N LEU A 140 -6.01 -1.71 3.35
CA LEU A 140 -6.65 -2.90 2.84
C LEU A 140 -8.14 -2.86 3.19
N THR A 141 -8.99 -3.12 2.21
CA THR A 141 -10.44 -3.19 2.40
C THR A 141 -10.96 -4.51 1.85
N ALA A 142 -11.66 -5.25 2.70
CA ALA A 142 -12.39 -6.45 2.35
C ALA A 142 -13.88 -6.23 2.65
N THR A 143 -14.74 -6.50 1.66
CA THR A 143 -16.18 -6.32 1.76
C THR A 143 -16.89 -7.55 1.21
N VAL A 144 -17.98 -7.97 1.86
CA VAL A 144 -18.79 -9.11 1.42
C VAL A 144 -19.10 -9.00 -0.08
N GLY A 145 -18.84 -10.08 -0.81
CA GLY A 145 -19.13 -10.20 -2.24
C GLY A 145 -18.09 -9.59 -3.18
N ASP A 146 -16.97 -9.06 -2.67
CA ASP A 146 -15.95 -8.41 -3.49
C ASP A 146 -14.53 -8.99 -3.32
N ALA A 147 -13.65 -8.64 -4.26
CA ALA A 147 -12.23 -8.88 -4.16
C ALA A 147 -11.58 -7.89 -3.18
N ILE A 148 -10.51 -8.33 -2.52
CA ILE A 148 -9.79 -7.50 -1.55
C ILE A 148 -9.05 -6.39 -2.28
N ARG A 149 -9.35 -5.15 -1.91
CA ARG A 149 -8.74 -3.96 -2.49
C ARG A 149 -7.62 -3.46 -1.59
N VAL A 150 -6.56 -3.00 -2.22
CA VAL A 150 -5.47 -2.31 -1.56
C VAL A 150 -5.33 -0.95 -2.18
N ARG A 151 -5.22 0.06 -1.32
CA ARG A 151 -4.83 1.41 -1.66
C ARG A 151 -3.50 1.70 -0.99
N SER A 152 -2.56 2.30 -1.71
CA SER A 152 -1.32 2.77 -1.10
C SER A 152 -0.96 4.16 -1.58
N ASP A 153 -0.58 4.99 -0.62
CA ASP A 153 0.03 6.29 -0.83
C ASP A 153 1.54 6.14 -0.63
N ILE A 154 2.29 6.41 -1.71
CA ILE A 154 3.73 6.20 -1.78
C ILE A 154 4.39 7.56 -2.06
N MET A 155 5.31 7.97 -1.20
CA MET A 155 6.09 9.17 -1.42
C MET A 155 7.34 8.84 -2.22
N TYR A 156 7.74 9.71 -3.16
CA TYR A 156 8.98 9.59 -3.90
C TYR A 156 9.74 10.90 -3.86
N PHE A 157 11.07 10.81 -3.85
CA PHE A 157 11.94 11.97 -3.58
C PHE A 157 12.83 12.34 -4.75
N LYS A 158 12.71 11.63 -5.87
CA LYS A 158 13.37 11.98 -7.13
C LYS A 158 12.54 11.45 -8.30
N GLU A 159 12.42 12.27 -9.34
CA GLU A 159 11.79 11.86 -10.59
C GLU A 159 12.80 11.95 -11.73
N THR A 160 12.87 10.92 -12.56
CA THR A 160 13.65 10.93 -13.81
C THR A 160 12.79 10.45 -14.97
N LEU A 161 13.12 10.89 -16.18
CA LEU A 161 12.39 10.49 -17.39
C LEU A 161 13.11 9.36 -18.11
N GLY A 162 12.33 8.43 -18.65
CA GLY A 162 12.77 7.40 -19.57
C GLY A 162 12.28 7.65 -20.99
N THR A 163 12.82 6.89 -21.94
CA THR A 163 12.43 6.93 -23.35
C THR A 163 11.86 5.60 -23.86
N THR A 164 12.17 4.51 -23.16
CA THR A 164 11.80 3.14 -23.53
C THR A 164 10.75 2.63 -22.56
N LEU A 165 9.66 2.07 -23.08
CA LEU A 165 8.66 1.40 -22.24
C LEU A 165 9.26 0.11 -21.68
N GLY A 166 9.13 -0.11 -20.38
CA GLY A 166 9.22 -1.43 -19.78
C GLY A 166 8.24 -2.42 -20.39
N THR A 167 8.52 -3.70 -20.20
CA THR A 167 7.62 -4.77 -20.61
C THR A 167 6.67 -5.04 -19.44
N PRO A 168 5.37 -4.70 -19.55
CA PRO A 168 4.44 -4.91 -18.45
C PRO A 168 4.30 -6.39 -18.13
N THR A 169 4.73 -6.77 -16.95
CA THR A 169 4.37 -8.05 -16.35
C THR A 169 2.93 -7.95 -15.85
N ILE A 170 2.15 -9.01 -16.03
CA ILE A 170 0.86 -9.17 -15.39
C ILE A 170 1.06 -10.20 -14.28
N ASP A 171 0.53 -9.93 -13.10
CA ASP A 171 0.53 -10.92 -12.02
C ASP A 171 -0.11 -12.22 -12.53
N SER A 172 0.46 -13.39 -12.25
CA SER A 172 -0.16 -14.66 -12.63
C SER A 172 -1.22 -15.10 -11.63
N PHE A 173 -1.14 -14.59 -10.40
CA PHE A 173 -1.98 -14.98 -9.30
C PHE A 173 -3.41 -14.43 -9.43
N GLU A 174 -4.38 -15.23 -9.00
CA GLU A 174 -5.77 -14.79 -8.82
C GLU A 174 -5.89 -13.92 -7.57
N PRO A 175 -6.70 -12.85 -7.60
CA PRO A 175 -6.96 -12.02 -6.44
C PRO A 175 -7.62 -12.77 -5.28
N PHE A 176 -7.26 -12.40 -4.06
CA PHE A 176 -7.97 -12.83 -2.86
C PHE A 176 -9.35 -12.17 -2.79
N THR A 177 -10.33 -12.90 -2.28
CA THR A 177 -11.72 -12.45 -2.15
C THR A 177 -12.19 -12.56 -0.71
N PHE A 178 -13.22 -11.78 -0.38
CA PHE A 178 -13.83 -11.84 0.94
C PHE A 178 -14.42 -13.23 1.27
N ALA A 179 -14.92 -13.94 0.26
CA ALA A 179 -15.57 -15.25 0.44
C ALA A 179 -14.66 -16.32 1.08
N HIS A 180 -13.36 -16.11 1.02
CA HIS A 180 -12.34 -17.00 1.58
C HIS A 180 -11.57 -16.33 2.73
N ALA A 181 -12.12 -15.27 3.31
CA ALA A 181 -11.55 -14.58 4.44
C ALA A 181 -12.15 -15.08 5.76
N THR A 182 -11.32 -15.16 6.80
CA THR A 182 -11.74 -15.38 8.19
C THR A 182 -11.21 -14.25 9.06
N LEU A 183 -12.00 -13.85 10.05
CA LEU A 183 -11.63 -12.87 11.06
C LEU A 183 -11.82 -13.50 12.44
N GLU A 184 -10.83 -13.38 13.31
CA GLU A 184 -10.86 -13.86 14.68
C GLU A 184 -10.55 -12.70 15.64
N LEU A 185 -11.38 -12.53 16.68
CA LEU A 185 -11.24 -11.48 17.69
C LEU A 185 -12.08 -11.81 18.95
N PRO A 186 -11.48 -11.71 20.15
CA PRO A 186 -10.22 -12.32 20.54
C PRO A 186 -10.38 -13.84 20.78
N ASP A 187 -9.26 -14.53 21.03
CA ASP A 187 -9.20 -15.95 21.42
C ASP A 187 -9.46 -16.99 20.32
N GLY A 188 -9.20 -16.66 19.05
CA GLY A 188 -9.25 -17.62 17.94
C GLY A 188 -10.65 -18.08 17.55
N THR A 189 -11.69 -17.42 18.07
CA THR A 189 -13.07 -17.68 17.65
C THR A 189 -13.37 -16.89 16.38
N VAL A 190 -13.75 -17.59 15.32
CA VAL A 190 -14.11 -16.96 14.04
C VAL A 190 -15.38 -16.15 14.19
N LEU A 191 -15.30 -14.87 13.85
CA LEU A 191 -16.44 -13.98 13.68
C LEU A 191 -17.11 -14.30 12.33
N ALA A 192 -18.22 -15.04 12.39
CA ALA A 192 -18.86 -15.61 11.20
C ALA A 192 -19.64 -14.59 10.34
N GLU A 193 -20.02 -13.43 10.89
CA GLU A 193 -20.94 -12.48 10.26
C GLU A 193 -20.30 -11.11 9.99
N VAL A 194 -19.03 -11.12 9.57
CA VAL A 194 -18.33 -9.90 9.12
C VAL A 194 -18.92 -9.40 7.81
N GLN A 195 -19.22 -8.10 7.75
CA GLN A 195 -19.68 -7.40 6.55
C GLN A 195 -18.54 -6.65 5.86
N THR A 196 -17.69 -5.99 6.65
CA THR A 196 -16.52 -5.26 6.16
C THR A 196 -15.36 -5.41 7.13
N PHE A 197 -14.15 -5.41 6.57
CA PHE A 197 -12.90 -5.30 7.30
C PHE A 197 -12.00 -4.30 6.59
N GLU A 198 -11.51 -3.31 7.34
CA GLU A 198 -10.51 -2.37 6.89
C GLU A 198 -9.31 -2.39 7.84
N LEU A 199 -8.11 -2.45 7.27
CA LEU A 199 -6.85 -2.30 7.99
C LEU A 199 -6.00 -1.23 7.31
N THR A 200 -5.54 -0.26 8.10
CA THR A 200 -4.63 0.79 7.69
C THR A 200 -3.31 0.66 8.43
N ILE A 201 -2.22 0.65 7.65
CA ILE A 201 -0.82 0.68 8.10
C ILE A 201 -0.23 2.01 7.64
N ALA A 202 0.04 2.92 8.58
CA ALA A 202 0.63 4.21 8.27
C ALA A 202 2.03 4.35 8.89
N ASN A 203 3.04 4.42 8.04
CA ASN A 203 4.45 4.61 8.42
C ASN A 203 4.80 6.08 8.68
N ASN A 204 3.94 7.01 8.24
CA ASN A 204 4.09 8.46 8.44
C ASN A 204 5.47 8.96 8.02
N VAL A 205 5.91 8.57 6.83
CA VAL A 205 7.30 8.73 6.36
C VAL A 205 7.66 10.22 6.25
N LEU A 206 8.94 10.53 6.46
CA LEU A 206 9.52 11.86 6.27
C LEU A 206 10.78 11.77 5.39
N GLY A 207 10.93 12.68 4.43
CA GLY A 207 12.15 12.81 3.65
C GLY A 207 13.31 13.40 4.45
N LEU A 208 14.49 12.78 4.36
CA LEU A 208 15.74 13.30 4.92
C LEU A 208 16.51 14.05 3.85
N PHE A 209 16.77 15.34 4.05
CA PHE A 209 17.48 16.19 3.09
C PHE A 209 18.90 16.51 3.57
N GLY A 210 19.88 16.31 2.69
CA GLY A 210 21.28 16.65 2.93
C GLY A 210 21.65 18.00 2.33
N LEU A 211 22.79 18.56 2.76
CA LEU A 211 23.33 19.78 2.15
C LEU A 211 23.72 19.54 0.68
N GLY A 212 23.45 20.51 -0.19
CA GLY A 212 23.87 20.49 -1.59
C GLY A 212 22.94 19.74 -2.56
N SER A 213 21.80 19.21 -2.08
CA SER A 213 20.77 18.60 -2.93
C SER A 213 19.38 19.01 -2.45
N ARG A 214 18.48 19.31 -3.40
CA ARG A 214 17.05 19.50 -3.12
C ARG A 214 16.25 18.18 -3.07
N TYR A 215 16.87 17.08 -3.51
CA TYR A 215 16.30 15.74 -3.43
C TYR A 215 16.72 15.10 -2.11
N ALA A 216 15.83 14.32 -1.51
CA ALA A 216 16.13 13.62 -0.27
C ALA A 216 17.27 12.61 -0.49
N VAL A 217 18.09 12.43 0.54
CA VAL A 217 19.18 11.43 0.61
C VAL A 217 18.74 10.17 1.35
N GLY A 218 17.56 10.20 1.96
CA GLY A 218 16.92 9.07 2.63
C GLY A 218 15.48 9.37 2.97
N ALA A 219 14.78 8.37 3.51
CA ALA A 219 13.44 8.53 4.08
C ALA A 219 13.40 7.80 5.42
N ILE A 220 12.75 8.41 6.40
CA ILE A 220 12.69 7.91 7.78
C ILE A 220 11.22 7.70 8.13
N PRO A 221 10.78 6.48 8.49
CA PRO A 221 9.45 6.27 9.04
C PRO A 221 9.32 6.95 10.40
N ARG A 222 8.14 7.50 10.71
CA ARG A 222 7.82 8.06 12.03
C ARG A 222 7.01 7.04 12.81
N ALA A 223 6.18 7.50 13.75
CA ALA A 223 5.30 6.63 14.51
C ALA A 223 4.47 5.76 13.55
N LEU A 224 4.51 4.45 13.78
CA LEU A 224 3.71 3.49 13.03
C LEU A 224 2.30 3.50 13.63
N ASP A 225 1.32 3.94 12.85
CA ASP A 225 -0.08 3.89 13.23
C ASP A 225 -0.75 2.70 12.56
N LEU A 226 -1.26 1.78 13.39
CA LEU A 226 -2.01 0.60 12.96
C LEU A 226 -3.44 0.74 13.47
N SER A 227 -4.37 0.90 12.55
CA SER A 227 -5.78 1.10 12.87
C SER A 227 -6.67 0.38 11.88
N GLY A 228 -7.88 0.04 12.29
CA GLY A 228 -8.85 -0.55 11.40
C GLY A 228 -10.27 -0.35 11.85
N ARG A 229 -11.17 -0.85 11.00
CA ARG A 229 -12.62 -0.82 11.23
C ARG A 229 -13.21 -2.16 10.82
N ILE A 230 -14.09 -2.69 11.65
CA ILE A 230 -14.87 -3.90 11.37
C ILE A 230 -16.34 -3.53 11.45
N THR A 231 -17.12 -3.95 10.46
CA THR A 231 -18.57 -3.98 10.57
C THR A 231 -19.02 -5.43 10.60
N ILE A 232 -19.77 -5.81 11.63
CA ILE A 232 -20.34 -7.17 11.77
C ILE A 232 -21.82 -7.09 12.15
N THR A 233 -22.53 -8.19 11.96
CA THR A 233 -23.90 -8.32 12.48
C THR A 233 -23.86 -8.49 13.99
N MET A 234 -24.64 -7.67 14.72
CA MET A 234 -24.73 -7.76 16.16
C MET A 234 -25.55 -8.97 16.57
N LYS A 235 -24.88 -9.95 17.18
CA LYS A 235 -25.50 -11.21 17.64
C LYS A 235 -25.80 -11.21 19.14
N ASP A 236 -24.84 -10.74 19.93
CA ASP A 236 -24.90 -10.73 21.38
C ASP A 236 -24.04 -9.57 21.94
N ALA A 237 -24.01 -9.44 23.27
CA ALA A 237 -23.29 -8.37 23.95
C ALA A 237 -21.80 -8.69 24.19
N THR A 238 -21.27 -9.82 23.70
CA THR A 238 -19.91 -10.27 24.02
C THR A 238 -18.85 -9.28 23.55
N LEU A 239 -19.01 -8.75 22.33
CA LEU A 239 -18.07 -7.79 21.74
C LEU A 239 -18.07 -6.45 22.48
N LEU A 240 -19.19 -6.07 23.12
CA LEU A 240 -19.25 -4.91 23.98
C LEU A 240 -18.36 -5.06 25.23
N GLY A 241 -18.15 -6.30 25.68
CA GLY A 241 -17.25 -6.61 26.79
C GLY A 241 -15.78 -6.30 26.50
N TYR A 242 -15.39 -6.27 25.22
CA TYR A 242 -14.00 -5.98 24.82
C TYR A 242 -13.71 -4.48 24.68
N LEU A 243 -14.72 -3.62 24.83
CA LEU A 243 -14.55 -2.17 24.69
C LEU A 243 -13.70 -1.59 25.81
N GLY A 244 -12.66 -0.84 25.44
CA GLY A 244 -11.76 -0.22 26.40
C GLY A 244 -10.82 -1.20 27.12
N GLU A 245 -10.87 -2.49 26.80
CA GLU A 245 -9.93 -3.51 27.26
C GLU A 245 -8.96 -3.88 26.14
N GLU A 246 -7.69 -4.04 26.48
CA GLU A 246 -6.67 -4.53 25.54
C GLU A 246 -6.89 -6.03 25.34
N GLN A 247 -7.15 -6.42 24.10
CA GLN A 247 -7.28 -7.80 23.66
C GLN A 247 -5.94 -8.32 23.15
N ASP A 248 -5.67 -9.60 23.40
CA ASP A 248 -4.38 -10.18 23.07
C ASP A 248 -4.15 -10.21 21.55
N ASP A 249 -5.10 -10.75 20.78
CA ASP A 249 -4.92 -11.03 19.35
C ASP A 249 -6.14 -10.65 18.48
N ILE A 250 -5.84 -10.21 17.25
CA ILE A 250 -6.77 -10.18 16.10
C ILE A 250 -6.10 -10.85 14.90
N GLU A 251 -6.79 -11.78 14.25
CA GLU A 251 -6.30 -12.43 13.04
C GLU A 251 -7.28 -12.23 11.88
N PHE A 252 -6.81 -11.56 10.82
CA PHE A 252 -7.51 -11.52 9.54
C PHE A 252 -6.74 -12.38 8.53
N LYS A 253 -7.33 -13.50 8.12
CA LYS A 253 -6.72 -14.45 7.20
C LYS A 253 -7.50 -14.49 5.90
N VAL A 254 -6.78 -14.51 4.78
CA VAL A 254 -7.36 -14.68 3.44
C VAL A 254 -6.70 -15.86 2.77
N THR A 255 -7.49 -16.73 2.14
CA THR A 255 -6.99 -17.87 1.36
C THR A 255 -7.50 -17.84 -0.08
N ASN A 256 -6.82 -18.53 -0.98
CA ASN A 256 -7.35 -18.81 -2.32
C ASN A 256 -8.36 -19.97 -2.33
N GLY A 257 -8.68 -20.56 -1.17
CA GLY A 257 -9.63 -21.67 -1.06
C GLY A 257 -9.04 -23.03 -1.42
N GLU A 258 -7.78 -23.07 -1.83
CA GLU A 258 -7.04 -24.29 -2.17
C GLU A 258 -6.32 -24.86 -0.94
N THR A 259 -5.80 -26.09 -1.06
CA THR A 259 -5.07 -26.78 0.01
C THR A 259 -3.78 -27.42 -0.49
N GLY A 260 -2.85 -27.71 0.42
CA GLY A 260 -1.62 -28.43 0.09
C GLY A 260 -0.62 -27.58 -0.69
N THR A 261 -0.13 -28.07 -1.82
CA THR A 261 0.87 -27.32 -2.61
C THR A 261 0.28 -26.07 -3.24
N ASP A 262 -1.01 -26.04 -3.59
CA ASP A 262 -1.61 -24.89 -4.25
C ASP A 262 -2.19 -23.85 -3.28
N GLU A 263 -2.04 -24.11 -1.97
CA GLU A 263 -2.49 -23.21 -0.92
C GLU A 263 -1.72 -21.88 -0.96
N ARG A 264 -2.48 -20.79 -1.03
CA ARG A 264 -1.98 -19.43 -0.88
C ARG A 264 -2.77 -18.75 0.21
N THR A 265 -2.07 -18.25 1.21
CA THR A 265 -2.70 -17.50 2.30
C THR A 265 -1.96 -16.21 2.57
N ILE A 266 -2.68 -15.21 3.04
CA ILE A 266 -2.12 -14.01 3.67
C ILE A 266 -2.86 -13.81 4.99
N THR A 267 -2.11 -13.78 6.08
CA THR A 267 -2.62 -13.64 7.42
C THR A 267 -2.05 -12.39 8.07
N PHE A 268 -2.93 -11.48 8.49
CA PHE A 268 -2.60 -10.29 9.26
C PHE A 268 -2.86 -10.58 10.73
N LYS A 269 -1.78 -10.66 11.53
CA LYS A 269 -1.82 -10.96 12.96
C LYS A 269 -1.48 -9.70 13.74
N GLY A 270 -2.49 -9.12 14.38
CA GLY A 270 -2.35 -7.97 15.26
C GLY A 270 -2.33 -8.40 16.73
N THR A 271 -1.45 -7.81 17.53
CA THR A 271 -1.42 -8.00 18.99
C THR A 271 -1.61 -6.68 19.75
N GLY A 272 -2.11 -6.77 20.98
CA GLY A 272 -2.41 -5.60 21.81
C GLY A 272 -3.47 -4.72 21.17
N VAL A 273 -4.60 -5.34 20.85
CA VAL A 273 -5.71 -4.75 20.09
C VAL A 273 -6.60 -4.00 21.06
N MET A 274 -6.92 -2.74 20.77
CA MET A 274 -7.82 -1.95 21.60
C MET A 274 -8.98 -1.43 20.74
N ILE A 275 -10.19 -1.76 21.15
CA ILE A 275 -11.42 -1.26 20.54
C ILE A 275 -11.80 0.04 21.25
N GLY A 276 -11.69 1.16 20.54
CA GLY A 276 -11.87 2.49 21.10
C GLY A 276 -13.24 3.10 20.84
N GLU A 277 -13.96 2.59 19.85
CA GLU A 277 -15.26 3.10 19.44
C GLU A 277 -16.15 1.93 18.99
N HIS A 278 -17.40 1.95 19.45
CA HIS A 278 -18.45 1.06 19.00
C HIS A 278 -19.67 1.90 18.60
N GLY A 279 -20.13 1.70 17.37
CA GLY A 279 -21.37 2.26 16.85
C GLY A 279 -22.38 1.16 16.56
N THR A 280 -23.65 1.42 16.81
CA THR A 280 -24.74 0.54 16.36
C THR A 280 -25.93 1.40 15.91
N SER A 281 -26.65 0.90 14.91
CA SER A 281 -27.91 1.49 14.43
C SER A 281 -28.94 0.39 14.21
N MET A 282 -30.20 0.69 14.51
CA MET A 282 -31.30 -0.27 14.38
C MET A 282 -32.44 0.38 13.62
N GLU A 283 -32.92 -0.30 12.59
CA GLU A 283 -34.10 0.12 11.80
C GLU A 283 -35.11 -1.05 11.73
N PRO A 284 -36.43 -0.78 11.69
CA PRO A 284 -37.41 -1.84 11.55
C PRO A 284 -37.20 -2.67 10.27
N ASN A 285 -37.14 -4.00 10.41
CA ASN A 285 -36.95 -4.97 9.33
C ASN A 285 -35.55 -5.01 8.67
N GLU A 286 -34.54 -4.35 9.26
CA GLU A 286 -33.15 -4.39 8.77
C GLU A 286 -32.23 -5.18 9.73
N LEU A 287 -31.06 -5.58 9.23
CA LEU A 287 -30.01 -6.18 10.06
C LEU A 287 -29.46 -5.13 11.04
N VAL A 288 -29.26 -5.54 12.29
CA VAL A 288 -28.55 -4.73 13.27
C VAL A 288 -27.07 -4.95 13.06
N LEU A 289 -26.37 -3.88 12.69
CA LEU A 289 -24.92 -3.88 12.51
C LEU A 289 -24.26 -3.19 13.69
N GLU A 290 -23.09 -3.70 14.05
CA GLU A 290 -22.15 -3.02 14.93
C GLU A 290 -20.88 -2.67 14.15
N ASP A 291 -20.36 -1.49 14.42
CA ASP A 291 -19.16 -0.95 13.81
C ASP A 291 -18.13 -0.70 14.91
N LEU A 292 -16.97 -1.34 14.76
CA LEU A 292 -15.89 -1.34 15.73
C LEU A 292 -14.66 -0.66 15.12
N ALA A 293 -14.22 0.44 15.72
CA ALA A 293 -12.92 1.02 15.40
C ALA A 293 -11.87 0.53 16.39
N PHE A 294 -10.79 -0.05 15.86
CA PHE A 294 -9.73 -0.63 16.67
C PHE A 294 -8.35 -0.07 16.31
N ARG A 295 -7.43 -0.19 17.26
CA ARG A 295 -6.01 0.06 17.07
C ARG A 295 -5.22 -1.20 17.45
N ILE A 296 -4.09 -1.40 16.79
CA ILE A 296 -3.19 -2.52 17.03
C ILE A 296 -1.84 -1.99 17.51
N ARG A 297 -1.20 -2.66 18.46
CA ARG A 297 0.15 -2.29 18.90
C ARG A 297 1.22 -2.87 18.00
N GLU A 298 1.11 -4.16 17.67
CA GLU A 298 2.04 -4.83 16.79
C GLU A 298 1.33 -5.61 15.69
N LEU A 299 1.83 -5.53 14.46
CA LEU A 299 1.31 -6.27 13.33
C LEU A 299 2.43 -7.14 12.72
N THR A 300 2.11 -8.39 12.47
CA THR A 300 2.89 -9.31 11.64
C THR A 300 2.04 -9.77 10.47
N ILE A 301 2.63 -9.83 9.29
CA ILE A 301 1.94 -10.36 8.09
C ILE A 301 2.65 -11.65 7.71
N GLU A 302 1.92 -12.74 7.60
CA GLU A 302 2.43 -14.01 7.09
C GLU A 302 1.79 -14.29 5.73
N ALA A 303 2.60 -14.71 4.77
CA ALA A 303 2.10 -15.18 3.48
C ALA A 303 2.65 -16.55 3.16
N ILE A 304 1.78 -17.45 2.71
CA ILE A 304 2.14 -18.80 2.27
C ILE A 304 1.96 -18.88 0.76
N ASN A 305 2.97 -19.37 0.04
CA ASN A 305 2.89 -19.68 -1.39
C ASN A 305 4.07 -20.58 -1.86
N ASN A 306 4.09 -20.96 -3.14
CA ASN A 306 5.14 -21.81 -3.73
C ASN A 306 6.41 -21.08 -4.19
N THR A 307 6.53 -19.78 -3.94
CA THR A 307 7.70 -19.00 -4.37
C THR A 307 8.74 -19.01 -3.27
N SER A 308 9.89 -19.63 -3.51
CA SER A 308 10.94 -19.83 -2.49
C SER A 308 11.67 -18.56 -2.04
N SER A 309 11.62 -17.51 -2.86
CA SER A 309 12.27 -16.24 -2.59
C SER A 309 11.32 -15.10 -2.88
N VAL A 310 11.40 -14.07 -2.03
CA VAL A 310 10.70 -12.83 -2.31
C VAL A 310 11.32 -12.24 -3.57
N PRO A 311 10.55 -12.02 -4.65
CA PRO A 311 11.06 -11.50 -5.91
C PRO A 311 11.84 -10.21 -5.73
#